data_AF-A0A1V3GA63-F1
#
_entry.id   AF-A0A1V3GA63-F1
#
_cell.length_a   1.000
_cell.length_b   1.000
_cell.length_c   1.000
_cell.angle_alpha   90.00
_cell.angle_beta   90.00
_cell.angle_gamma   90.00
#
_symmetry.space_group_name_H-M   'P 1'
#
loop_
_entity.id
_entity.type
_entity.pdbx_description
1 polymer ?
#
loop_
_entity_poly.entity_id
_entity_poly.type
_entity_poly.pdbx_seq_one_letter_code
_entity_poly.pdbx_strand_id
1 'polypeptide(L)'
;MENIHFTEWKDEVQPAVKSKKEEFHYMGYESVTEEEIWNCVLARLKKKKEDPRLHILVDYILSLSLNDFMTWLTIQSYKEDAKK
;
A
#
# COMPACT_ATOMS: atom_id res chain seq x y z
N MET A 1 -16.22 -13.92 -0.68
CA MET A 1 -15.24 -14.19 0.38
C MET A 1 -14.13 -13.18 0.17
N GLU A 2 -14.19 -12.08 0.91
CA GLU A 2 -13.24 -10.96 0.77
C GLU A 2 -11.85 -11.38 1.28
N ASN A 3 -10.81 -10.74 0.76
CA ASN A 3 -9.38 -11.04 0.92
C ASN A 3 -8.85 -10.96 2.37
N ILE A 4 -9.38 -11.77 3.28
CA ILE A 4 -8.96 -11.87 4.70
C ILE A 4 -7.49 -12.34 4.79
N HIS A 5 -6.98 -13.08 3.80
CA HIS A 5 -5.64 -13.68 3.85
C HIS A 5 -4.47 -12.70 3.77
N PHE A 6 -4.55 -11.62 2.99
CA PHE A 6 -3.42 -10.67 2.94
C PHE A 6 -3.24 -9.91 4.24
N THR A 7 -4.32 -9.70 4.99
CA THR A 7 -4.26 -9.01 6.28
C THR A 7 -3.65 -9.86 7.40
N GLU A 8 -3.63 -11.19 7.25
CA GLU A 8 -2.99 -12.09 8.22
C GLU A 8 -1.47 -11.91 8.25
N TRP A 9 -0.86 -11.56 7.12
CA TRP A 9 0.59 -11.34 7.01
C TRP A 9 1.03 -9.90 7.30
N LYS A 10 0.13 -9.04 7.80
CA LYS A 10 0.45 -7.62 8.02
C LYS A 10 1.67 -7.46 8.94
N ASP A 11 1.75 -8.25 9.99
CA ASP A 11 2.88 -8.22 10.94
C ASP A 11 4.16 -8.78 10.32
N GLU A 12 4.06 -9.83 9.50
CA GLU A 12 5.20 -10.47 8.82
C GLU A 12 5.87 -9.53 7.80
N VAL A 13 5.07 -8.74 7.08
CA VAL A 13 5.57 -7.81 6.05
C VAL A 13 5.82 -6.40 6.59
N GLN A 14 5.59 -6.14 7.87
CA GLN A 14 5.81 -4.85 8.50
C GLN A 14 7.23 -4.29 8.25
N PRO A 15 8.31 -5.09 8.25
CA PRO A 15 9.64 -4.60 7.86
C PRO A 15 9.71 -4.04 6.43
N ALA A 16 9.01 -4.68 5.47
CA ALA A 16 8.98 -4.22 4.07
C ALA A 16 8.19 -2.91 3.94
N VAL A 17 7.06 -2.79 4.64
CA VAL A 17 6.26 -1.56 4.66
C VAL A 17 7.06 -0.41 5.27
N LYS A 18 7.73 -0.64 6.40
CA LYS A 18 8.59 0.34 7.05
C LYS A 18 9.74 0.77 6.13
N SER A 19 10.41 -0.17 5.48
CA SER A 19 11.48 0.14 4.52
C SER A 19 10.98 0.99 3.35
N LYS A 20 9.79 0.68 2.80
CA LYS A 20 9.19 1.47 1.72
C LYS A 20 8.81 2.88 2.17
N LYS A 21 8.30 3.01 3.40
CA LYS A 21 8.02 4.32 4.01
C LYS A 21 9.29 5.16 4.12
N GLU A 22 10.35 4.58 4.69
CA GLU A 22 11.67 5.23 4.82
C GLU A 22 12.24 5.65 3.46
N GLU A 23 12.07 4.84 2.42
CA GLU A 23 12.43 5.19 1.04
C GLU A 23 11.68 6.44 0.56
N PHE A 24 10.35 6.52 0.75
CA PHE A 24 9.58 7.70 0.35
C PHE A 24 9.91 8.94 1.18
N HIS A 25 10.15 8.78 2.49
CA HIS A 25 10.66 9.87 3.33
C HIS A 25 12.01 10.39 2.82
N TYR A 26 12.92 9.50 2.43
CA TYR A 26 14.23 9.87 1.88
C TYR A 26 14.10 10.66 0.56
N MET A 27 13.03 10.43 -0.21
CA MET A 27 12.69 11.21 -1.40
C MET A 27 12.01 12.55 -1.08
N GLY A 28 11.85 12.92 0.19
CA GLY A 28 11.26 14.18 0.65
C GLY A 28 9.77 14.11 0.98
N TYR A 29 9.15 12.94 0.94
CA TYR A 29 7.71 12.76 1.22
C TYR A 29 7.49 12.43 2.69
N GLU A 30 7.70 13.42 3.55
CA GLU A 30 7.74 13.22 5.00
C GLU A 30 6.39 12.86 5.64
N SER A 31 5.28 13.18 4.98
CA SER A 31 3.94 12.93 5.51
C SER A 31 3.44 11.50 5.31
N VAL A 32 4.17 10.67 4.55
CA VAL A 32 3.69 9.33 4.19
C VAL A 32 3.67 8.40 5.39
N THR A 33 2.57 7.68 5.57
CA THR A 33 2.36 6.73 6.66
C THR A 33 2.40 5.27 6.21
N GLU A 34 2.72 4.37 7.13
CA GLU A 34 2.68 2.91 6.89
C GLU A 34 1.26 2.45 6.54
N GLU A 35 0.24 3.09 7.12
CA GLU A 35 -1.16 2.79 6.86
C GLU A 35 -1.57 3.16 5.43
N GLU A 36 -1.18 4.33 4.92
CA GLU A 36 -1.46 4.71 3.54
C GLU A 36 -0.79 3.74 2.55
N ILE A 37 0.47 3.37 2.79
CA ILE A 37 1.18 2.39 1.96
C ILE A 37 0.45 1.05 1.96
N TRP A 38 0.07 0.58 3.14
CA TRP A 38 -0.68 -0.68 3.31
C TRP A 38 -2.01 -0.66 2.54
N ASN A 39 -2.79 0.40 2.70
CA ASN A 39 -4.07 0.58 2.02
C ASN A 39 -3.91 0.67 0.50
N CYS A 40 -2.86 1.34 0.03
CA CYS A 40 -2.51 1.41 -1.39
C CYS A 40 -2.22 0.02 -1.97
N VAL A 41 -1.38 -0.77 -1.30
CA VAL A 41 -1.02 -2.13 -1.72
C VAL A 41 -2.25 -3.03 -1.77
N LEU A 42 -3.07 -3.05 -0.72
CA LEU A 42 -4.30 -3.84 -0.70
C LEU A 42 -5.27 -3.45 -1.82
N ALA A 43 -5.40 -2.16 -2.12
CA ALA A 43 -6.22 -1.69 -3.23
C ALA A 43 -5.69 -2.18 -4.59
N ARG A 44 -4.37 -2.19 -4.79
CA ARG A 44 -3.73 -2.70 -6.03
C ARG A 44 -3.91 -4.21 -6.17
N LEU A 45 -3.71 -4.98 -5.11
CA LEU A 45 -3.95 -6.43 -5.07
C LEU A 45 -5.41 -6.77 -5.40
N LYS A 46 -6.36 -6.06 -4.76
CA LYS A 46 -7.80 -6.23 -5.03
C LYS A 46 -8.16 -5.91 -6.48
N LYS A 47 -7.57 -4.85 -7.07
CA LYS A 47 -7.80 -4.47 -8.47
C LYS A 47 -7.28 -5.52 -9.45
N LYS A 48 -6.18 -6.19 -9.13
CA LYS A 48 -5.53 -7.20 -9.98
C LYS A 48 -6.08 -8.62 -9.79
N LYS A 49 -6.88 -8.86 -8.73
CA LYS A 49 -7.43 -10.18 -8.37
C LYS A 49 -6.32 -11.21 -8.15
N GLU A 50 -5.23 -10.80 -7.52
CA GLU A 50 -4.11 -11.68 -7.22
C GLU A 50 -4.48 -12.72 -6.15
N ASP A 51 -3.95 -13.93 -6.30
CA ASP A 51 -4.08 -14.98 -5.29
C ASP A 51 -3.22 -14.66 -4.05
N PRO A 52 -3.70 -14.97 -2.84
CA PRO A 52 -2.97 -14.70 -1.62
C PRO A 52 -1.72 -15.57 -1.50
N ARG A 53 -0.54 -14.95 -1.71
CA ARG A 53 0.78 -15.53 -1.45
C ARG A 53 1.69 -14.47 -0.83
N LEU A 54 2.45 -14.84 0.21
CA LEU A 54 3.30 -13.89 0.94
C LEU A 54 4.29 -13.16 0.03
N HIS A 55 4.93 -13.88 -0.90
CA HIS A 55 5.87 -13.26 -1.84
C HIS A 55 5.22 -12.24 -2.78
N ILE A 56 3.94 -12.41 -3.13
CA ILE A 56 3.19 -11.44 -3.94
C ILE A 56 2.94 -10.17 -3.13
N LEU A 57 2.59 -10.30 -1.85
CA LEU A 57 2.41 -9.15 -0.97
C LEU A 57 3.72 -8.37 -0.81
N VAL A 58 4.83 -9.07 -0.57
CA VAL A 58 6.17 -8.47 -0.47
C VAL A 58 6.57 -7.79 -1.78
N ASP A 59 6.35 -8.43 -2.92
CA ASP A 59 6.63 -7.86 -4.24
C ASP A 59 5.84 -6.57 -4.48
N TYR A 60 4.55 -6.55 -4.17
CA TYR A 60 3.71 -5.35 -4.32
C TYR A 60 4.13 -4.20 -3.40
N ILE A 61 4.64 -4.49 -2.20
CA ILE A 61 5.16 -3.48 -1.28
C ILE A 61 6.47 -2.90 -1.83
N LEU A 62 7.43 -3.75 -2.16
CA LEU A 62 8.78 -3.31 -2.55
C LEU A 62 8.83 -2.71 -3.95
N SER A 63 7.98 -3.17 -4.87
CA SER A 63 7.83 -2.61 -6.22
C SER A 63 6.93 -1.38 -6.30
N LEU A 64 6.30 -0.96 -5.19
CA LEU A 64 5.46 0.24 -5.17
C LEU A 64 6.31 1.46 -5.52
N SER A 65 6.01 2.08 -6.66
CA SER A 65 6.63 3.33 -7.08
C SER A 65 5.98 4.51 -6.37
N LEU A 66 6.78 5.53 -6.08
CA LEU A 66 6.29 6.78 -5.51
C LEU A 66 5.20 7.41 -6.40
N ASN A 67 5.38 7.38 -7.73
CA ASN A 67 4.40 7.94 -8.67
C ASN A 67 3.04 7.23 -8.59
N ASP A 68 3.04 5.89 -8.53
CA ASP A 68 1.81 5.11 -8.38
C ASP A 68 1.14 5.40 -7.04
N PHE A 69 1.94 5.51 -5.97
CA PHE A 69 1.46 5.83 -4.64
C PHE A 69 0.80 7.22 -4.58
N MET A 70 1.45 8.26 -5.13
CA MET A 70 0.90 9.62 -5.17
C MET A 70 -0.36 9.72 -6.01
N THR A 71 -0.41 8.99 -7.13
CA THR A 71 -1.62 8.90 -7.96
C THR A 71 -2.77 8.28 -7.16
N TRP A 72 -2.49 7.20 -6.44
CA TRP A 72 -3.48 6.55 -5.59
C TRP A 72 -3.97 7.48 -4.47
N LEU A 73 -3.06 8.19 -3.80
CA LEU A 73 -3.37 9.09 -2.68
C LEU A 73 -4.28 10.24 -3.14
N THR A 74 -3.93 10.88 -4.26
CA THR A 74 -4.75 11.92 -4.91
C THR A 74 -6.16 11.42 -5.22
N ILE A 75 -6.31 10.18 -5.71
CA ILE A 75 -7.63 9.59 -5.98
C ILE A 75 -8.40 9.35 -4.67
N GLN A 76 -7.73 8.99 -3.58
CA GLN A 76 -8.42 8.79 -2.29
C GLN A 76 -8.90 10.12 -1.69
N SER A 77 -8.10 11.20 -1.76
CA SER A 77 -8.52 12.50 -1.22
C SER A 77 -9.81 13.00 -1.88
N TYR A 78 -9.93 12.88 -3.20
CA TYR A 78 -11.18 13.23 -3.90
C TYR A 78 -12.39 12.38 -3.47
N LYS A 79 -12.17 11.11 -3.10
CA LYS A 79 -13.25 10.24 -2.62
C LYS A 79 -13.68 10.56 -1.19
N GLU A 80 -12.76 11.04 -0.36
CA GLU A 80 -13.07 11.48 0.99
C GLU A 80 -13.85 12.80 0.95
N ASP A 81 -13.44 13.74 0.11
CA ASP A 81 -14.14 15.01 -0.11
C ASP A 81 -15.58 14.79 -0.62
N ALA A 82 -15.79 13.84 -1.53
CA ALA A 82 -17.12 13.52 -2.06
C ALA A 82 -18.06 12.80 -1.08
N LYS A 83 -17.53 12.28 0.04
CA LYS A 83 -18.33 11.63 1.10
C LYS A 83 -18.74 12.60 2.21
N LYS A 84 -18.21 13.83 2.20
CA LYS A 84 -18.48 14.88 3.17
C LYS A 84 -19.65 15.75 2.71
#